data_AF-A0A534JJ81-F1
#
_entry.id   AF-A0A534JJ81-F1
#
_cell.length_a   1.000
_cell.length_b   1.000
_cell.length_c   1.000
_cell.angle_alpha   90.00
_cell.angle_beta   90.00
_cell.angle_gamma   90.00
#
_symmetry.space_group_name_H-M   'P 1'
#
loop_
_entity.id
_entity.type
_entity.pdbx_description
1 polymer ?
#
loop_
_entity_poly.entity_id
_entity_poly.type
_entity_poly.pdbx_seq_one_letter_code
_entity_poly.pdbx_strand_id
1 'polypeptide(L)'
;MPGVLYDGYRYLRVMRDLLPRAERSLRVLHIAFEHRILGTFDDDGRYHARAVVCGYPSVVSTSGIVEAPAKPAAYYRVKAQLALALGAVPFDAVKEPFKGQFIDYDDPRLTEVARGYALQAAIYHITKEAFCGDSACRLFNGHWQAEMITAQLESGGLCPRHERVAAEISGLARRERAAKKH
;
A
#
# COMPACT_ATOMS: atom_id res chain seq x y z
N MET A 1 20.71 0.40 -0.26
CA MET A 1 20.95 -1.00 0.18
C MET A 1 19.93 -1.89 -0.50
N PRO A 2 20.30 -3.04 -1.10
CA PRO A 2 19.30 -4.02 -1.52
C PRO A 2 18.60 -4.55 -0.28
N GLY A 3 17.33 -4.19 -0.12
CA GLY A 3 16.51 -4.59 1.02
C GLY A 3 16.12 -6.07 0.92
N VAL A 4 15.97 -6.72 2.08
CA VAL A 4 15.37 -8.05 2.16
C VAL A 4 13.88 -7.93 1.80
N LEU A 5 13.44 -8.71 0.81
CA LEU A 5 12.03 -8.85 0.47
C LEU A 5 11.40 -9.99 1.28
N TYR A 6 10.44 -9.65 2.13
CA TYR A 6 9.76 -10.63 2.98
C TYR A 6 8.51 -11.17 2.26
N ASP A 7 8.33 -12.49 2.31
CA ASP A 7 7.07 -13.11 1.87
C ASP A 7 5.91 -12.60 2.74
N GLY A 8 5.01 -11.85 2.12
CA GLY A 8 3.93 -11.15 2.79
C GLY A 8 3.03 -12.07 3.59
N TYR A 9 2.62 -13.21 3.01
CA TYR A 9 1.70 -14.13 3.69
C TYR A 9 2.37 -14.87 4.85
N ARG A 10 3.66 -15.25 4.72
CA ARG A 10 4.44 -15.79 5.84
C ARG A 10 4.61 -14.75 6.94
N TYR A 11 4.90 -13.50 6.57
CA TYR A 11 5.04 -12.39 7.51
C TYR A 11 3.74 -12.15 8.29
N LEU A 12 2.59 -12.07 7.61
CA LEU A 12 1.29 -11.93 8.25
C LEU A 12 0.98 -13.05 9.24
N ARG A 13 1.36 -14.31 8.93
CA ARG A 13 1.19 -15.44 9.86
C ARG A 13 1.97 -15.24 11.15
N VAL A 14 3.23 -14.84 11.06
CA VAL A 14 4.05 -14.54 12.25
C VAL A 14 3.42 -13.42 13.06
N MET A 15 3.01 -12.32 12.42
CA MET A 15 2.37 -11.20 13.12
C MET A 15 1.06 -11.60 13.80
N ARG A 16 0.22 -12.39 13.14
CA ARG A 16 -1.01 -12.92 13.73
C ARG A 16 -0.76 -13.73 14.99
N ASP A 17 0.32 -14.50 15.00
CA ASP A 17 0.67 -15.35 16.14
C ASP A 17 1.23 -14.55 17.32
N LEU A 18 1.58 -13.27 17.12
CA LEU A 18 1.94 -12.31 18.16
C LEU A 18 0.73 -11.54 18.73
N LEU A 19 -0.41 -11.53 18.02
CA LEU A 19 -1.61 -10.84 18.50
C LEU A 19 -2.21 -11.53 19.75
N PRO A 20 -2.84 -10.79 20.68
CA PRO A 20 -3.59 -11.38 21.78
C PRO A 20 -4.66 -12.36 21.27
N ARG A 21 -4.78 -13.54 21.90
CA ARG A 21 -5.72 -14.58 21.44
C ARG A 21 -7.17 -14.08 21.35
N ALA A 22 -7.59 -13.21 22.26
CA ALA A 22 -8.94 -12.63 22.27
C ALA A 22 -9.21 -11.70 21.06
N GLU A 23 -8.16 -11.13 20.47
CA GLU A 23 -8.25 -10.19 19.35
C GLU A 23 -8.08 -10.88 17.99
N ARG A 24 -7.70 -12.17 17.96
CA ARG A 24 -7.59 -13.00 16.74
C ARG A 24 -8.95 -13.38 16.16
N SER A 25 -9.79 -12.39 15.89
CA SER A 25 -11.11 -12.55 15.30
C SER A 25 -11.35 -11.47 14.25
N LEU A 26 -12.36 -11.67 13.40
CA LEU A 26 -12.78 -10.65 12.42
C LEU A 26 -13.44 -9.43 13.08
N ARG A 27 -13.67 -9.44 14.40
CA ARG A 27 -14.27 -8.32 15.13
C ARG A 27 -13.27 -7.20 15.44
N VAL A 28 -11.97 -7.50 15.40
CA VAL A 28 -10.90 -6.54 15.66
C VAL A 28 -10.07 -6.39 14.40
N LEU A 29 -9.92 -5.15 13.93
CA LEU A 29 -9.06 -4.81 12.81
C LEU A 29 -7.68 -4.43 13.35
N HIS A 30 -6.67 -5.18 12.93
CA HIS A 30 -5.26 -4.86 13.17
C HIS A 30 -4.61 -4.40 11.87
N ILE A 31 -4.06 -3.18 11.91
CA ILE A 31 -3.24 -2.62 10.83
C ILE A 31 -1.90 -2.26 11.44
N ALA A 32 -0.83 -2.84 10.92
CA ALA A 32 0.53 -2.48 11.29
C ALA A 32 1.19 -1.64 10.19
N PHE A 33 1.95 -0.63 10.60
CA PHE A 33 2.83 0.13 9.70
C PHE A 33 4.26 -0.35 9.92
N GLU A 34 4.89 -0.82 8.86
CA GLU A 34 6.21 -1.46 8.93
C GLU A 34 7.13 -0.89 7.85
N HIS A 35 8.42 -0.77 8.18
CA HIS A 35 9.43 -0.32 7.22
C HIS A 35 9.95 -1.45 6.32
N ARG A 36 9.61 -2.72 6.62
CA ARG A 36 10.07 -3.88 5.85
C ARG A 36 9.38 -3.92 4.49
N ILE A 37 10.14 -4.24 3.43
CA ILE A 37 9.57 -4.45 2.09
C ILE A 37 8.93 -5.84 2.07
N LEU A 38 7.63 -5.86 1.79
CA LEU A 38 6.82 -7.08 1.70
C LEU A 38 6.53 -7.37 0.23
N GLY A 39 6.45 -8.65 -0.12
CA GLY A 39 6.03 -9.06 -1.46
C GLY A 39 5.18 -10.31 -1.45
N THR A 40 4.35 -10.46 -2.47
CA THR A 40 3.54 -11.66 -2.71
C THR A 40 4.03 -12.35 -3.96
N PHE A 41 4.03 -13.68 -3.95
CA PHE A 41 4.26 -14.47 -5.16
C PHE A 41 2.99 -14.46 -6.00
N ASP A 42 3.12 -14.11 -7.27
CA ASP A 42 1.99 -13.93 -8.20
C ASP A 42 2.04 -14.98 -9.32
N ASP A 43 1.00 -15.05 -10.14
CA ASP A 43 0.84 -16.10 -11.16
C ASP A 43 1.89 -16.03 -12.28
N ASP A 44 2.60 -14.91 -12.41
CA ASP A 44 3.73 -14.73 -13.33
C ASP A 44 5.04 -15.38 -12.84
N GLY A 45 4.98 -16.15 -11.74
CA GLY A 45 6.07 -16.99 -11.26
C GLY A 45 7.16 -16.24 -10.51
N ARG A 46 6.90 -15.01 -10.07
CA ARG A 46 7.86 -14.20 -9.32
C ARG A 46 7.21 -13.42 -8.18
N TYR A 47 8.06 -12.93 -7.29
CA TYR A 47 7.64 -12.04 -6.21
C TYR A 47 7.45 -10.62 -6.71
N HIS A 48 6.36 -10.00 -6.28
CA HIS A 48 6.08 -8.58 -6.47
C HIS A 48 6.05 -7.90 -5.11
N ALA A 49 6.82 -6.81 -4.97
CA ALA A 49 6.72 -5.96 -3.81
C ALA A 49 5.31 -5.35 -3.71
N ARG A 50 4.87 -5.06 -2.49
CA ARG A 50 3.55 -4.50 -2.19
C ARG A 50 3.67 -3.35 -1.21
N ALA A 51 2.93 -2.27 -1.46
CA ALA A 51 2.75 -1.19 -0.49
C ALA A 51 1.84 -1.62 0.68
N VAL A 52 0.90 -2.54 0.43
CA VAL A 52 0.04 -3.14 1.46
C VAL A 52 -0.14 -4.63 1.20
N VAL A 53 -0.10 -5.42 2.27
CA VAL A 53 -0.54 -6.82 2.25
C VAL A 53 -1.76 -6.93 3.14
N CYS A 54 -2.92 -7.08 2.52
CA CYS A 54 -4.19 -7.18 3.22
C CYS A 54 -4.40 -8.60 3.78
N GLY A 55 -4.80 -8.68 5.04
CA GLY A 55 -4.99 -9.94 5.77
C GLY A 55 -5.34 -9.72 7.24
N TYR A 56 -5.02 -10.69 8.09
CA TYR A 56 -5.35 -10.69 9.52
C TYR A 56 -4.10 -11.02 10.35
N PRO A 57 -3.29 -10.01 10.77
CA PRO A 57 -3.46 -8.56 10.56
C PRO A 57 -3.15 -8.12 9.13
N SER A 58 -3.49 -6.89 8.78
CA SER A 58 -3.02 -6.24 7.55
C SER A 58 -1.75 -5.43 7.82
N VAL A 59 -0.88 -5.30 6.83
CA VAL A 59 0.38 -4.55 6.96
C VAL A 59 0.54 -3.56 5.83
N VAL A 60 0.74 -2.29 6.20
CA VAL A 60 1.15 -1.22 5.30
C VAL A 60 2.67 -1.08 5.39
N SER A 61 3.35 -1.27 4.27
CA SER A 61 4.81 -1.16 4.17
C SER A 61 5.20 0.26 3.75
N THR A 62 5.83 1.04 4.62
CA THR A 62 6.26 2.41 4.29
C THR A 62 7.36 2.41 3.24
N SER A 63 8.31 1.48 3.30
CA SER A 63 9.28 1.26 2.20
C SER A 63 8.62 0.68 0.96
N GLY A 64 7.57 -0.13 1.11
CA GLY A 64 6.78 -0.67 -0.01
C GLY A 64 6.08 0.43 -0.80
N ILE A 65 5.63 1.51 -0.17
CA ILE A 65 5.07 2.69 -0.88
C ILE A 65 6.11 3.32 -1.82
N VAL A 66 7.38 3.36 -1.41
CA VAL A 66 8.49 3.94 -2.20
C VAL A 66 8.98 2.98 -3.30
N GLU A 67 9.11 1.70 -2.95
CA GLU A 67 9.86 0.74 -3.75
C GLU A 67 8.99 -0.24 -4.55
N ALA A 68 7.73 -0.47 -4.15
CA ALA A 68 6.88 -1.45 -4.85
C ALA A 68 6.32 -0.94 -6.18
N PRO A 69 5.72 0.28 -6.26
CA PRO A 69 5.27 0.80 -7.54
C PRO A 69 6.47 1.20 -8.40
N ALA A 70 6.40 0.87 -9.68
CA ALA A 70 7.44 1.21 -10.64
C ALA A 70 7.58 2.74 -10.80
N LYS A 71 8.83 3.22 -10.80
CA LYS A 71 9.17 4.63 -11.05
C LYS A 71 8.95 4.96 -12.55
N PRO A 72 8.94 6.23 -12.97
CA PRO A 72 8.74 6.59 -14.38
C PRO A 72 9.68 5.81 -15.31
N ALA A 73 9.20 5.33 -16.47
CA ALA A 73 10.01 4.47 -17.36
C ALA A 73 11.35 5.11 -17.77
N ALA A 74 11.38 6.45 -17.94
CA ALA A 74 12.59 7.20 -18.26
C ALA A 74 13.66 7.16 -17.13
N TYR A 75 13.26 6.97 -15.87
CA TYR A 75 14.16 6.80 -14.73
C TYR A 75 15.14 5.64 -14.97
N TYR A 76 14.63 4.51 -15.47
CA TYR A 76 15.44 3.32 -15.71
C TYR A 76 16.43 3.50 -16.86
N ARG A 77 16.09 4.32 -17.88
CA ARG A 77 17.02 4.65 -18.98
C ARG A 77 18.19 5.49 -18.47
N VAL A 78 17.90 6.53 -17.69
CA VAL A 78 18.94 7.38 -17.07
C VAL A 78 19.80 6.56 -16.11
N LYS A 79 19.18 5.70 -15.28
CA LYS A 79 19.88 4.78 -14.39
C LYS A 79 20.88 3.90 -15.15
N ALA A 80 20.45 3.28 -16.25
CA ALA A 80 21.29 2.40 -17.04
C ALA A 80 22.46 3.16 -17.72
N GLN A 81 22.19 4.34 -18.27
CA GLN A 81 23.20 5.18 -18.91
C GLN A 81 24.29 5.63 -17.92
N LEU A 82 23.90 6.14 -16.75
CA LEU A 82 24.85 6.58 -15.73
C LEU A 82 25.62 5.41 -15.11
N ALA A 83 24.95 4.26 -14.91
CA ALA A 83 25.62 3.05 -14.43
C ALA A 83 26.73 2.58 -15.39
N LEU A 84 26.46 2.61 -16.70
CA LEU A 84 27.44 2.25 -17.72
C LEU A 84 28.59 3.25 -17.77
N ALA A 85 28.29 4.55 -17.69
CA ALA A 85 29.30 5.61 -17.78
C ALA A 85 30.23 5.67 -16.56
N LEU A 86 29.73 5.36 -15.37
CA LEU A 86 30.46 5.54 -14.11
C LEU A 86 30.88 4.22 -13.43
N GLY A 87 30.49 3.07 -13.98
CA GLY A 87 30.74 1.75 -13.38
C GLY A 87 29.95 1.48 -12.09
N ALA A 88 29.11 2.42 -11.66
CA ALA A 88 28.25 2.32 -10.48
C ALA A 88 27.00 3.19 -10.68
N VAL A 89 25.93 2.94 -9.93
CA VAL A 89 24.70 3.73 -10.00
C VAL A 89 24.80 4.93 -9.05
N PRO A 90 24.91 6.18 -9.55
CA PRO A 90 24.83 7.37 -8.69
C PRO A 90 23.35 7.69 -8.39
N PHE A 91 22.76 7.01 -7.40
CA PHE A 91 21.31 7.07 -7.16
C PHE A 91 20.75 8.50 -7.07
N ASP A 92 21.44 9.42 -6.41
CA ASP A 92 20.98 10.82 -6.28
C ASP A 92 20.94 11.52 -7.65
N ALA A 93 21.99 11.39 -8.45
CA ALA A 93 22.04 11.96 -9.80
C ALA A 93 20.99 11.33 -10.75
N VAL A 94 20.69 10.04 -10.59
CA VAL A 94 19.62 9.37 -11.35
C VAL A 94 18.24 9.90 -10.96
N LYS A 95 18.02 10.19 -9.68
CA LYS A 95 16.73 10.64 -9.14
C LYS A 95 16.46 12.12 -9.43
N GLU A 96 17.50 12.96 -9.50
CA GLU A 96 17.37 14.41 -9.63
C GLU A 96 16.40 14.88 -10.74
N PRO A 97 16.46 14.36 -11.99
CA PRO A 97 15.58 14.81 -13.08
C PRO A 97 14.11 14.42 -12.89
N PHE A 98 13.82 13.54 -11.93
CA PHE A 98 12.51 12.95 -11.69
C PHE A 98 11.92 13.35 -10.33
N LYS A 99 12.55 14.28 -9.61
CA LYS A 99 12.01 14.81 -8.34
C LYS A 99 10.56 15.26 -8.52
N GLY A 100 9.71 14.87 -7.56
CA GLY A 100 8.27 15.14 -7.58
C GLY A 100 7.42 14.12 -8.34
N GLN A 101 8.00 13.35 -9.28
CA GLN A 101 7.26 12.38 -10.11
C GLN A 101 7.05 11.01 -9.43
N PHE A 102 7.70 10.76 -8.30
CA PHE A 102 7.49 9.60 -7.45
C PHE A 102 7.67 10.00 -5.99
N ILE A 103 7.20 9.15 -5.07
CA ILE A 103 7.41 9.32 -3.63
C ILE A 103 8.71 8.62 -3.24
N ASP A 104 9.60 9.34 -2.56
CA ASP A 104 10.86 8.81 -2.04
C ASP A 104 10.81 8.73 -0.50
N TYR A 105 11.88 8.21 0.09
CA TYR A 105 12.07 8.26 1.53
C TYR A 105 12.04 9.72 2.04
N ASP A 106 11.49 9.89 3.24
CA ASP A 106 11.30 11.19 3.92
C ASP A 106 10.40 12.19 3.17
N ASP A 107 9.69 11.76 2.13
CA ASP A 107 8.71 12.58 1.45
C ASP A 107 7.46 12.80 2.34
N PRO A 108 7.03 14.05 2.57
CA PRO A 108 5.86 14.34 3.43
C PRO A 108 4.57 13.69 2.93
N ARG A 109 4.48 13.38 1.62
CA ARG A 109 3.32 12.72 1.00
C ARG A 109 3.16 11.26 1.45
N LEU A 110 4.21 10.62 1.99
CA LEU A 110 4.15 9.23 2.47
C LEU A 110 3.02 9.00 3.47
N THR A 111 2.78 9.97 4.37
CA THR A 111 1.74 9.85 5.39
C THR A 111 0.35 9.76 4.76
N GLU A 112 0.07 10.56 3.73
CA GLU A 112 -1.23 10.54 3.04
C GLU A 112 -1.45 9.25 2.25
N VAL A 113 -0.40 8.73 1.62
CA VAL A 113 -0.46 7.43 0.95
C VAL A 113 -0.66 6.29 1.95
N ALA A 114 0.04 6.32 3.08
CA ALA A 114 -0.11 5.33 4.14
C ALA A 114 -1.53 5.33 4.74
N ARG A 115 -2.17 6.50 4.88
CA ARG A 115 -3.59 6.61 5.28
C ARG A 115 -4.53 5.93 4.29
N GLY A 116 -4.28 6.08 2.99
CA GLY A 116 -5.09 5.42 1.97
C GLY A 116 -4.94 3.91 1.96
N TYR A 117 -3.72 3.40 2.14
CA TYR A 117 -3.51 1.95 2.31
C TYR A 117 -4.09 1.40 3.62
N ALA A 118 -4.17 2.22 4.69
CA ALA A 118 -4.90 1.85 5.89
C ALA A 118 -6.41 1.78 5.67
N LEU A 119 -6.98 2.73 4.90
CA LEU A 119 -8.37 2.65 4.46
C LEU A 119 -8.61 1.39 3.63
N GLN A 120 -7.68 1.05 2.74
CA GLN A 120 -7.77 -0.17 1.93
C GLN A 120 -7.75 -1.44 2.77
N ALA A 121 -6.86 -1.52 3.77
CA ALA A 121 -6.87 -2.61 4.74
C ALA A 121 -8.21 -2.70 5.49
N ALA A 122 -8.79 -1.56 5.88
CA ALA A 122 -10.08 -1.51 6.57
C ALA A 122 -11.25 -1.97 5.68
N ILE A 123 -11.28 -1.54 4.42
CA ILE A 123 -12.30 -1.98 3.44
C ILE A 123 -12.15 -3.48 3.18
N TYR A 124 -10.94 -3.96 2.89
CA TYR A 124 -10.68 -5.40 2.70
C TYR A 124 -11.12 -6.23 3.91
N HIS A 125 -10.87 -5.75 5.13
CA HIS A 125 -11.24 -6.48 6.34
C HIS A 125 -12.74 -6.80 6.39
N ILE A 126 -13.56 -5.90 5.85
CA ILE A 126 -15.02 -5.97 5.85
C ILE A 126 -15.55 -6.65 4.58
N THR A 127 -15.07 -6.26 3.40
CA THR A 127 -15.63 -6.68 2.11
C THR A 127 -14.89 -7.83 1.45
N LYS A 128 -13.65 -8.13 1.90
CA LYS A 128 -12.68 -9.03 1.26
C LYS A 128 -12.23 -8.59 -0.13
N GLU A 129 -12.63 -7.41 -0.57
CA GLU A 129 -12.17 -6.81 -1.81
C GLU A 129 -10.80 -6.16 -1.57
N ALA A 130 -9.77 -6.66 -2.24
CA ALA A 130 -8.41 -6.17 -2.03
C ALA A 130 -8.17 -4.82 -2.71
N PHE A 131 -8.61 -4.64 -3.96
CA PHE A 131 -8.33 -3.44 -4.74
C PHE A 131 -9.49 -3.08 -5.69
N CYS A 132 -9.61 -1.80 -6.00
CA CYS A 132 -10.45 -1.27 -7.06
C CYS A 132 -9.73 -1.30 -8.41
N GLY A 133 -10.50 -1.39 -9.50
CA GLY A 133 -10.01 -1.22 -10.87
C GLY A 133 -10.12 0.21 -11.42
N ASP A 134 -10.73 1.13 -10.66
CA ASP A 134 -10.86 2.55 -11.05
C ASP A 134 -9.61 3.31 -10.61
N SER A 135 -8.86 3.87 -11.57
CA SER A 135 -7.61 4.59 -11.34
C SER A 135 -7.74 5.87 -10.51
N ALA A 136 -8.95 6.44 -10.44
CA ALA A 136 -9.23 7.61 -9.59
C ALA A 136 -9.68 7.19 -8.18
N CYS A 137 -9.93 5.91 -7.91
CA CYS A 137 -10.29 5.46 -6.57
C CYS A 137 -9.04 5.31 -5.70
N ARG A 138 -9.09 5.80 -4.46
CA ARG A 138 -8.03 5.62 -3.47
C ARG A 138 -7.72 4.15 -3.13
N LEU A 139 -8.58 3.20 -3.54
CA LEU A 139 -8.36 1.76 -3.38
C LEU A 139 -7.76 1.10 -4.64
N PHE A 140 -7.35 1.89 -5.64
CA PHE A 140 -6.81 1.40 -6.90
C PHE A 140 -5.52 0.58 -6.71
N ASN A 141 -5.36 -0.48 -7.50
CA ASN A 141 -4.12 -1.25 -7.56
C ASN A 141 -3.08 -0.59 -8.48
N GLY A 142 -2.54 0.55 -8.05
CA GLY A 142 -1.48 1.23 -8.81
C GLY A 142 -0.20 0.40 -8.85
N HIS A 143 0.28 0.08 -10.05
CA HIS A 143 1.56 -0.62 -10.27
C HIS A 143 2.68 0.36 -10.57
N TRP A 144 2.34 1.60 -10.95
CA TRP A 144 3.28 2.70 -11.16
C TRP A 144 3.14 3.77 -10.09
N GLN A 145 4.24 4.46 -9.80
CA GLN A 145 4.27 5.62 -8.90
C GLN A 145 3.27 6.70 -9.35
N ALA A 146 3.16 6.94 -10.65
CA ALA A 146 2.20 7.90 -11.20
C ALA A 146 0.74 7.49 -10.88
N GLU A 147 0.38 6.23 -11.10
CA GLU A 147 -0.97 5.72 -10.79
C GLU A 147 -1.28 5.79 -9.30
N MET A 148 -0.32 5.42 -8.46
CA MET A 148 -0.46 5.52 -7.00
C MET A 148 -0.64 6.98 -6.59
N ILE A 149 0.13 7.91 -7.13
CA ILE A 149 -0.01 9.35 -6.84
C ILE A 149 -1.39 9.84 -7.25
N THR A 150 -1.87 9.47 -8.44
CA THR A 150 -3.21 9.84 -8.91
C THR A 150 -4.30 9.34 -7.97
N ALA A 151 -4.28 8.06 -7.61
CA ALA A 151 -5.27 7.46 -6.73
C ALA A 151 -5.21 8.01 -5.30
N GLN A 152 -4.00 8.15 -4.74
CA GLN A 152 -3.80 8.43 -3.31
C GLN A 152 -3.77 9.92 -2.96
N LEU A 153 -3.31 10.77 -3.89
CA LEU A 153 -3.02 12.18 -3.62
C LEU A 153 -3.82 13.14 -4.50
N GLU A 154 -3.89 12.89 -5.82
CA GLU A 154 -4.57 13.81 -6.75
C GLU A 154 -6.10 13.69 -6.63
N SER A 155 -6.62 12.46 -6.70
CA SER A 155 -8.02 12.19 -6.38
C SER A 155 -8.24 12.13 -4.88
N GLY A 156 -7.46 11.30 -4.18
CA GLY A 156 -7.50 11.13 -2.72
C GLY A 156 -8.85 10.63 -2.16
N GLY A 157 -9.82 10.35 -3.03
CA GLY A 157 -11.20 9.99 -2.72
C GLY A 157 -11.57 8.58 -3.18
N LEU A 158 -12.72 8.10 -2.72
CA LEU A 158 -13.28 6.83 -3.18
C LEU A 158 -14.08 7.04 -4.47
N CYS A 159 -14.11 6.05 -5.35
CA CYS A 159 -15.05 6.09 -6.48
C CYS A 159 -16.50 5.95 -5.99
N PRO A 160 -17.52 6.32 -6.79
CA PRO A 160 -18.92 6.30 -6.36
C PRO A 160 -19.38 4.94 -5.81
N ARG A 161 -18.81 3.83 -6.31
CA ARG A 161 -19.10 2.50 -5.77
C ARG A 161 -18.56 2.35 -4.34
N HIS A 162 -17.31 2.70 -4.11
CA HIS A 162 -16.68 2.56 -2.81
C HIS A 162 -17.16 3.60 -1.79
N GLU A 163 -17.62 4.76 -2.24
CA GLU A 163 -18.34 5.71 -1.38
C GLU A 163 -19.62 5.10 -0.81
N ARG A 164 -20.42 4.41 -1.65
CA ARG A 164 -21.63 3.70 -1.18
C ARG A 164 -21.29 2.61 -0.17
N VAL A 165 -20.27 1.81 -0.45
CA VAL A 165 -19.78 0.77 0.48
C VAL A 165 -19.37 1.39 1.82
N ALA A 166 -18.60 2.47 1.81
CA ALA A 166 -18.18 3.17 3.03
C ALA A 166 -19.36 3.76 3.82
N ALA A 167 -20.36 4.30 3.11
CA ALA A 167 -21.58 4.83 3.72
C ALA A 167 -22.43 3.73 4.38
N GLU A 168 -22.59 2.58 3.72
CA GLU A 168 -23.31 1.42 4.26
C GLU A 168 -22.65 0.90 5.55
N ILE A 169 -21.32 0.72 5.53
CA ILE A 169 -20.53 0.31 6.69
C ILE A 169 -20.73 1.29 7.85
N SER A 170 -20.60 2.59 7.57
CA SER A 170 -20.76 3.65 8.58
C SER A 170 -22.19 3.69 9.15
N GLY A 171 -23.20 3.46 8.31
CA GLY A 171 -24.60 3.40 8.71
C GLY A 171 -24.92 2.20 9.60
N LEU A 172 -24.36 1.03 9.29
CA LEU A 172 -24.47 -0.18 10.12
C LEU A 172 -23.84 0.05 11.51
N ALA A 173 -22.63 0.60 11.56
CA ALA A 173 -21.94 0.89 12.81
C ALA A 173 -22.71 1.88 13.71
N ARG A 174 -23.38 2.88 13.11
CA ARG A 174 -24.23 3.83 13.85
C ARG A 174 -25.46 3.14 14.46
N ARG A 175 -26.13 2.26 13.70
CA ARG A 175 -27.31 1.51 14.18
C ARG A 175 -26.97 0.57 15.33
N GLU A 176 -25.86 -0.17 15.25
CA GLU A 176 -25.39 -1.03 16.34
C GLU A 176 -25.10 -0.24 17.63
N ARG A 177 -24.48 0.93 17.52
CA ARG A 177 -24.19 1.79 18.67
C ARG A 177 -25.47 2.35 19.31
N ALA A 178 -26.51 2.64 18.52
CA ALA A 178 -27.80 3.08 19.04
C ALA A 178 -28.52 1.93 19.78
N ALA A 179 -28.49 0.71 19.22
CA ALA A 179 -29.13 -0.46 19.83
C ALA A 179 -28.51 -0.89 21.17
N LYS A 180 -27.22 -0.61 21.41
CA LYS A 180 -26.53 -0.91 22.69
C LYS A 180 -26.76 0.14 23.78
N LYS A 181 -27.46 1.25 23.49
CA LYS A 181 -27.79 2.31 24.47
C LYS A 181 -29.19 2.15 25.07
N HIS A 182 -29.93 1.13 24.65
CA HIS A 182 -31.22 0.70 25.20
C HIS A 182 -31.09 -0.71 25.74
#